data_AF-A0A2H3CKM3-F1
#
_entry.id   AF-A0A2H3CKM3-F1
#
_cell.length_a   1.000
_cell.length_b   1.000
_cell.length_c   1.000
_cell.angle_alpha   90.00
_cell.angle_beta   90.00
_cell.angle_gamma   90.00
#
_symmetry.space_group_name_H-M   'P 1'
#
loop_
_entity.id
_entity.type
_entity.pdbx_description
1 polymer ?
#
loop_
_entity_poly.entity_id
_entity_poly.type
_entity_poly.pdbx_seq_one_letter_code
_entity_poly.pdbx_strand_id
1 'polypeptide(L)'
;MIIEPSVRQDISASDANVNVNLDQVIQEWTFNLEQSHAFHIIAEHSLEGNPKALRMFLGGQGGTDKSCVINVLKVFFEKRNQKWRFRLASYTGVAARNISGMTLHVALLLNQ
;
A
#
# COMPACT_ATOMS: atom_id res chain seq x y z
N MET A 1 -19.54 -24.30 -2.40
CA MET A 1 -18.13 -24.76 -2.35
C MET A 1 -17.27 -23.53 -2.52
N ILE A 2 -16.61 -23.06 -1.46
CA ILE A 2 -15.69 -21.91 -1.53
C ILE A 2 -14.35 -22.48 -1.96
N ILE A 3 -13.91 -22.14 -3.16
CA ILE A 3 -12.58 -22.53 -3.65
C ILE A 3 -11.58 -21.65 -2.93
N GLU A 4 -10.79 -22.21 -2.01
CA GLU A 4 -9.66 -21.47 -1.47
C GLU A 4 -8.65 -21.22 -2.60
N PRO A 5 -8.21 -19.97 -2.80
CA PRO A 5 -7.21 -19.69 -3.82
C PRO A 5 -5.94 -20.49 -3.53
N SER A 6 -5.45 -21.20 -4.54
CA SER A 6 -4.22 -22.02 -4.44
C SER A 6 -2.95 -21.19 -4.21
N VAL A 7 -3.04 -19.88 -4.41
CA VAL A 7 -1.96 -18.91 -4.16
C VAL A 7 -2.23 -18.20 -2.83
N ARG A 8 -1.39 -18.46 -1.82
CA ARG A 8 -1.37 -17.64 -0.61
C ARG A 8 -0.81 -16.26 -0.94
N GLN A 9 -1.62 -15.22 -0.75
CA GLN A 9 -1.18 -13.82 -0.85
C GLN A 9 -0.46 -13.35 0.43
N ASP A 10 -0.39 -14.23 1.44
CA ASP A 10 0.19 -13.95 2.75
C ASP A 10 1.71 -13.87 2.65
N ILE A 11 2.22 -12.70 2.24
CA ILE A 11 3.65 -12.40 2.30
C ILE A 11 3.98 -12.12 3.75
N SER A 12 4.50 -13.14 4.45
CA SER A 12 5.02 -12.98 5.81
C SER A 12 6.07 -11.88 5.85
N ALA A 13 6.05 -11.06 6.90
CA ALA A 13 7.11 -10.09 7.15
C ALA A 13 8.42 -10.87 7.40
N SER A 14 9.43 -10.69 6.54
CA SER A 14 10.76 -11.31 6.75
C SER A 14 11.44 -10.74 8.01
N ASP A 15 11.20 -9.45 8.27
CA ASP A 15 11.81 -8.68 9.36
C ASP A 15 10.70 -7.95 10.17
N ALA A 16 9.96 -8.69 10.98
CA ALA A 16 8.96 -8.10 11.89
C ALA A 16 9.58 -7.13 12.94
N ASN A 17 10.92 -7.15 13.09
CA ASN A 17 11.63 -6.49 14.19
C ASN A 17 12.02 -5.02 13.94
N VAL A 18 11.95 -4.49 12.71
CA VAL A 18 12.29 -3.08 12.42
C VAL A 18 11.16 -2.15 12.84
N ASN A 19 11.11 -1.74 14.11
CA ASN A 19 10.08 -0.82 14.59
C ASN A 19 10.23 0.56 13.92
N VAL A 20 9.26 0.93 13.08
CA VAL A 20 9.18 2.25 12.45
C VAL A 20 8.07 3.03 13.13
N ASN A 21 8.42 4.20 13.66
CA ASN A 21 7.47 5.13 14.25
C ASN A 21 6.62 5.77 13.15
N LEU A 22 5.30 5.52 13.18
CA LEU A 22 4.35 6.01 12.18
C LEU A 22 4.26 7.54 12.17
N ASP A 23 4.23 8.18 13.33
CA ASP A 23 4.13 9.63 13.46
C ASP A 23 5.36 10.33 12.87
N GLN A 24 6.55 9.75 13.06
CA GLN A 24 7.78 10.27 12.47
C GLN A 24 7.74 10.18 10.94
N VAL A 25 7.15 9.11 10.38
CA VAL A 25 6.98 8.99 8.92
C VAL A 25 6.04 10.07 8.40
N ILE A 26 4.98 10.42 9.12
CA ILE A 26 4.01 11.44 8.70
C ILE A 26 4.55 12.86 8.84
N GLN A 27 5.35 13.15 9.87
CA GLN A 27 5.89 14.50 10.11
C GLN A 27 6.76 15.02 8.96
N GLU A 28 7.32 14.13 8.14
CA GLU A 28 8.08 14.48 6.93
C GLU A 28 7.17 14.97 5.78
N TRP A 29 5.84 14.92 5.94
CA TRP A 29 4.85 15.16 4.89
C TRP A 29 3.75 16.13 5.33
N THR A 30 3.24 16.90 4.38
CA THR A 30 2.08 17.78 4.61
C THR A 30 0.80 16.99 4.35
N PHE A 31 0.20 16.44 5.40
CA PHE A 31 -1.09 15.74 5.33
C PHE A 31 -2.25 16.59 5.79
N ASN A 32 -3.42 16.37 5.17
CA ASN A 32 -4.70 16.66 5.82
C ASN A 32 -5.11 15.51 6.75
N LEU A 33 -6.16 15.75 7.54
CA LEU A 33 -6.64 14.80 8.54
C LEU A 33 -7.00 13.44 7.91
N GLU A 34 -7.67 13.45 6.77
CA GLU A 34 -8.16 12.27 6.08
C GLU A 34 -7.03 11.42 5.48
N GLN A 35 -5.99 12.07 4.95
CA GLN A 35 -4.78 11.41 4.45
C GLN A 35 -4.00 10.75 5.59
N SER A 36 -3.88 11.45 6.73
CA SER A 36 -3.26 10.89 7.93
C SER A 36 -4.00 9.65 8.43
N HIS A 37 -5.33 9.73 8.54
CA HIS A 37 -6.16 8.58 8.91
C HIS A 37 -6.01 7.43 7.93
N ALA A 38 -6.02 7.70 6.61
CA ALA A 38 -5.84 6.67 5.60
C ALA A 38 -4.48 5.97 5.73
N PHE A 39 -3.41 6.73 5.99
CA PHE A 39 -2.09 6.18 6.23
C PHE A 39 -2.08 5.29 7.48
N HIS A 40 -2.59 5.77 8.62
CA HIS A 40 -2.62 5.00 9.87
C HIS A 40 -3.38 3.68 9.72
N ILE A 41 -4.59 3.71 9.13
CA ILE A 41 -5.40 2.51 8.90
C ILE A 41 -4.60 1.46 8.12
N ILE A 42 -3.92 1.87 7.04
CA ILE A 42 -3.18 0.92 6.19
C ILE A 42 -1.90 0.45 6.88
N ALA A 43 -1.15 1.37 7.52
CA ALA A 43 0.11 1.07 8.17
C ALA A 43 -0.09 0.14 9.38
N GLU A 44 -1.02 0.45 10.27
CA GLU A 44 -1.34 -0.37 11.44
C GLU A 44 -1.86 -1.75 11.03
N HIS A 45 -2.78 -1.81 10.06
CA HIS A 45 -3.27 -3.08 9.52
C HIS A 45 -2.15 -3.97 8.97
N SER A 46 -1.12 -3.38 8.36
CA SER A 46 0.03 -4.13 7.82
C SER A 46 0.93 -4.77 8.90
N LEU A 47 0.79 -4.31 10.16
CA LEU A 47 1.53 -4.79 11.32
C LEU A 47 0.79 -5.90 12.08
N GLU A 48 -0.51 -6.09 11.82
CA GLU A 48 -1.29 -7.14 12.44
C GLU A 48 -0.83 -8.54 11.97
N GLY A 49 -0.88 -9.51 12.89
CA GLY A 49 -0.59 -10.91 12.59
C GLY A 49 -1.79 -11.58 11.93
N ASN A 50 -1.68 -11.91 10.64
CA ASN A 50 -2.71 -12.59 9.84
C ASN A 50 -4.11 -11.92 9.91
N PRO A 51 -4.23 -10.63 9.58
CA PRO A 51 -5.50 -9.92 9.65
C PRO A 51 -6.42 -10.29 8.49
N LYS A 52 -7.72 -10.06 8.63
CA LYS A 52 -8.64 -10.14 7.50
C LYS A 52 -8.28 -9.07 6.47
N ALA A 53 -8.19 -9.43 5.19
CA ALA A 53 -7.79 -8.50 4.13
C ALA A 53 -8.55 -7.16 4.17
N LEU A 54 -7.82 -6.06 4.39
CA LEU A 54 -8.36 -4.70 4.31
C LEU A 54 -8.70 -4.35 2.85
N ARG A 55 -9.98 -4.04 2.61
CA ARG A 55 -10.48 -3.54 1.33
C ARG A 55 -10.88 -2.09 1.50
N MET A 56 -9.99 -1.18 1.14
CA MET A 56 -10.18 0.25 1.30
C MET A 56 -10.34 0.94 -0.06
N PHE A 57 -11.32 1.84 -0.17
CA PHE A 57 -11.46 2.77 -1.29
C PHE A 57 -11.20 4.19 -0.79
N LEU A 58 -10.16 4.83 -1.33
CA LEU A 58 -9.82 6.22 -1.01
C LEU A 58 -10.31 7.14 -2.13
N GLY A 59 -11.49 7.73 -1.92
CA GLY A 59 -12.10 8.71 -2.82
C GLY A 59 -11.64 10.15 -2.56
N GLY A 60 -12.11 11.08 -3.39
CA GLY A 60 -11.90 12.52 -3.21
C GLY A 60 -11.81 13.26 -4.53
N GLN A 61 -12.06 14.57 -4.52
CA GLN A 61 -11.99 15.43 -5.72
C GLN A 61 -10.61 15.34 -6.42
N GLY A 62 -10.56 15.56 -7.73
CA GLY A 62 -9.27 15.71 -8.43
C GLY A 62 -8.43 16.82 -7.80
N GLY A 63 -7.12 16.60 -7.63
CA GLY A 63 -6.21 17.58 -7.02
C GLY A 63 -6.06 17.51 -5.50
N THR A 64 -6.70 16.55 -4.81
CA THR A 64 -6.52 16.35 -3.35
C THR A 64 -5.32 15.48 -2.96
N ASP A 65 -4.31 15.38 -3.83
CA ASP A 65 -3.07 14.62 -3.63
C ASP A 65 -3.24 13.25 -2.95
N LYS A 66 -4.24 12.46 -3.39
CA LYS A 66 -4.42 11.06 -2.93
C LYS A 66 -3.14 10.22 -3.14
N SER A 67 -2.36 10.54 -4.17
CA SER A 67 -1.04 9.95 -4.42
C SER A 67 -0.02 10.22 -3.30
N CYS A 68 -0.22 11.24 -2.48
CA CYS A 68 0.60 11.51 -1.30
C CYS A 68 0.54 10.32 -0.33
N VAL A 69 -0.66 9.80 -0.03
CA VAL A 69 -0.84 8.61 0.84
C VAL A 69 -0.07 7.41 0.28
N ILE A 70 -0.13 7.19 -1.04
CA ILE A 70 0.62 6.12 -1.73
C ILE A 70 2.13 6.28 -1.52
N ASN A 71 2.65 7.50 -1.68
CA ASN A 71 4.08 7.79 -1.56
C ASN A 71 4.57 7.61 -0.12
N VAL A 72 3.82 8.06 0.88
CA VAL A 72 4.18 7.87 2.30
C VAL A 72 4.17 6.40 2.68
N LEU A 73 3.19 5.63 2.21
CA LEU A 73 3.16 4.18 2.42
C LEU A 73 4.38 3.49 1.81
N LYS A 74 4.80 3.91 0.62
CA LYS A 74 6.03 3.40 0.00
C LYS A 74 7.24 3.64 0.91
N VAL A 75 7.41 4.85 1.43
CA VAL A 75 8.48 5.19 2.38
C VAL A 75 8.39 4.37 3.66
N PHE A 76 7.19 4.17 4.20
CA PHE A 76 6.97 3.32 5.37
C PHE A 76 7.45 1.87 5.13
N PHE A 77 7.04 1.24 4.02
CA PHE A 77 7.48 -0.12 3.70
C PHE A 77 8.96 -0.21 3.36
N GLU A 78 9.56 0.84 2.78
CA GLU A 78 11.01 0.93 2.57
C GLU A 78 11.77 1.03 3.90
N LYS A 79 11.35 1.92 4.82
CA LYS A 79 11.93 2.06 6.17
C LYS A 79 11.82 0.76 6.99
N ARG A 80 10.78 -0.04 6.75
CA ARG A 80 10.60 -1.37 7.36
C ARG A 80 11.41 -2.49 6.71
N ASN A 81 12.19 -2.21 5.68
CA ASN A 81 12.83 -3.22 4.83
C ASN A 81 11.83 -4.25 4.27
N GLN A 82 10.65 -3.79 3.86
CA GLN A 82 9.53 -4.63 3.41
C GLN A 82 8.94 -4.13 2.09
N LYS A 83 9.72 -3.41 1.28
CA LYS A 83 9.27 -2.81 0.01
C LYS A 83 8.58 -3.80 -0.94
N TRP A 84 8.97 -5.07 -0.94
CA TRP A 84 8.39 -6.10 -1.81
C TRP A 84 6.97 -6.52 -1.40
N ARG A 85 6.53 -6.21 -0.16
CA ARG A 85 5.15 -6.42 0.31
C ARG A 85 4.19 -5.37 -0.26
N PHE A 86 4.70 -4.25 -0.78
CA PHE A 86 3.90 -3.14 -1.28
C PHE A 86 3.93 -3.06 -2.81
N ARG A 87 2.94 -3.69 -3.45
CA ARG A 87 2.78 -3.63 -4.92
C ARG A 87 1.83 -2.51 -5.31
N LEU A 88 2.28 -1.66 -6.23
CA LEU A 88 1.50 -0.57 -6.79
C LEU A 88 1.08 -0.90 -8.22
N ALA A 89 -0.21 -0.77 -8.49
CA ALA A 89 -0.77 -1.05 -9.81
C ALA A 89 -1.82 -0.02 -10.22
N SER A 90 -1.95 0.21 -11.52
CA SER A 90 -3.01 1.05 -12.11
C SER A 90 -3.53 0.49 -13.43
N TYR A 91 -4.67 0.99 -13.90
CA TYR A 91 -5.30 0.52 -15.13
C TYR A 91 -4.56 0.94 -16.40
N THR A 92 -4.01 2.16 -16.43
CA THR A 92 -3.31 2.71 -17.61
C THR A 92 -1.81 2.83 -17.35
N GLY A 93 -1.01 2.77 -18.42
CA GLY A 93 0.46 2.90 -18.32
C GLY A 93 0.90 4.24 -17.73
N VAL A 94 0.23 5.33 -18.09
CA VAL A 94 0.54 6.68 -17.56
C VAL A 94 0.28 6.76 -16.06
N ALA A 95 -0.87 6.27 -15.60
CA ALA A 95 -1.19 6.28 -14.17
C ALA A 95 -0.29 5.34 -13.36
N ALA A 96 0.05 4.17 -13.92
CA ALA A 96 1.03 3.26 -13.31
C ALA A 96 2.40 3.92 -13.15
N ARG A 97 2.87 4.64 -14.19
CA ARG A 97 4.12 5.40 -14.14
C ARG A 97 4.10 6.47 -13.05
N ASN A 98 2.99 7.19 -12.89
CA ASN A 98 2.87 8.27 -11.90
C ASN A 98 3.02 7.79 -10.45
N ILE A 99 2.64 6.54 -10.15
CA ILE A 99 2.81 5.94 -8.82
C ILE A 99 4.06 5.05 -8.73
N SER A 100 4.96 5.11 -9.71
CA SER A 100 6.12 4.22 -9.81
C SER A 100 5.76 2.72 -9.71
N GLY A 101 4.60 2.34 -10.27
CA GLY A 101 4.06 1.00 -10.24
C GLY A 101 4.04 0.33 -11.62
N MET A 102 3.18 -0.67 -11.77
CA MET A 102 2.96 -1.40 -13.02
C MET A 102 1.49 -1.37 -13.43
N THR A 103 1.18 -1.83 -14.64
CA THR A 103 -0.23 -1.97 -15.03
C THR A 103 -0.85 -3.16 -14.28
N LEU A 104 -2.15 -3.08 -14.03
CA LEU A 104 -2.90 -4.17 -13.38
C LEU A 104 -2.77 -5.49 -14.15
N HIS A 105 -2.75 -5.42 -15.49
CA HIS A 105 -2.52 -6.56 -16.37
C HIS A 105 -1.20 -7.27 -16.05
N VAL A 106 -0.10 -6.52 -15.93
CA VAL A 106 1.21 -7.07 -15.58
C VAL A 106 1.21 -7.60 -14.14
N ALA A 107 0.63 -6.86 -13.19
CA ALA A 107 0.60 -7.25 -11.79
C ALA A 107 -0.12 -8.59 -11.54
N LEU A 108 -1.15 -8.87 -12.34
CA LEU A 108 -2.00 -10.07 -12.25
C LEU A 108 -1.66 -11.13 -13.30
N LEU A 109 -0.59 -10.95 -14.07
CA LEU A 109 -0.19 -11.86 -15.16
C LEU A 109 -1.32 -12.11 -16.18
N LEU A 110 -2.11 -11.09 -16.48
CA LEU A 110 -3.21 -11.14 -17.46
C LEU A 110 -2.72 -10.86 -18.89
N ASN A 111 -1.47 -11.21 -19.20
CA ASN A 111 -0.93 -11.08 -20.54
C ASN A 111 -1.60 -12.15 -21.42
N GLN A 112 -2.45 -11.71 -22.35
CA GLN A 112 -2.95 -12.54 -23.45
C GLN A 112 -2.04 -12.35 -24.67
#